data_AF-A0A2Y9FVZ7-F1
#
_entry.id   AF-A0A2Y9FVZ7-F1
#
_cell.length_a   1.000
_cell.length_b   1.000
_cell.length_c   1.000
_cell.angle_alpha   90.00
_cell.angle_beta   90.00
_cell.angle_gamma   90.00
#
_symmetry.space_group_name_H-M   'P 1'
#
loop_
_entity.id
_entity.type
_entity.pdbx_description
1 polymer ?
#
loop_
_entity_poly.entity_id
_entity_poly.type
_entity_poly.pdbx_seq_one_letter_code
_entity_poly.pdbx_strand_id
1 'polypeptide(L)'
;MQIDVDPQEDPQSAPDVNYVVENPTLDLEQYAASYSGLMRIERLQFIADHCPPLRVEALKMALSFVQRTFNVDMYEEIHRKLSEATRGRRLAELAARKYKQAAKCFLLASFDHCDFPELLSPSNVAVYGGLCALATFDRQELQRNVISSSSFKLFLELEPQVRDIIFKFYESKYASCLKMLDEMKDNLLLDMYLAPHVRTLYTQIRNRALIQYFSPYVSADMRKMATAFNTTVAALEDELTQLIL
;
A
#
# COMPACT_ATOMS: atom_id res chain seq x y z
N MET A 1 19.36 -54.65 45.39
CA MET A 1 18.34 -53.68 45.86
C MET A 1 19.01 -52.33 46.00
N GLN A 2 18.29 -51.26 45.65
CA GLN A 2 18.72 -49.86 45.33
C GLN A 2 19.18 -49.76 43.86
N ILE A 3 18.30 -49.61 42.87
CA ILE A 3 17.39 -48.50 42.50
C ILE A 3 18.17 -47.24 42.11
N ASP A 4 18.49 -47.17 40.81
CA ASP A 4 18.83 -45.97 40.05
C ASP A 4 17.68 -44.96 40.10
N VAL A 5 18.01 -43.67 40.26
CA VAL A 5 17.12 -42.56 39.95
C VAL A 5 17.93 -41.54 39.16
N ASP A 6 17.85 -41.64 37.84
CA ASP A 6 18.27 -40.57 36.93
C ASP A 6 17.33 -39.36 37.10
N PRO A 7 17.85 -38.12 37.00
CA PRO A 7 17.03 -36.93 37.07
C PRO A 7 16.14 -36.84 35.81
N GLN A 8 14.86 -36.80 36.11
CA GLN A 8 13.69 -36.69 35.23
C GLN A 8 13.93 -35.88 33.95
N GLU A 9 13.61 -36.53 32.83
CA GLU A 9 13.44 -35.92 31.51
C GLU A 9 12.46 -34.74 31.57
N ASP A 10 12.85 -33.63 30.92
CA ASP A 10 12.04 -32.43 30.73
C ASP A 10 10.66 -32.79 30.16
N PRO A 11 9.56 -32.26 30.72
CA PRO A 11 8.22 -32.54 30.22
C PRO A 11 7.99 -31.81 28.89
N GLN A 12 8.00 -32.59 27.81
CA GLN A 12 7.18 -32.38 26.61
C GLN A 12 7.30 -31.00 25.95
N SER A 13 8.33 -30.82 25.14
CA SER A 13 8.19 -30.01 23.92
C SER A 13 7.19 -30.72 23.00
N ALA A 14 5.92 -30.32 23.09
CA ALA A 14 4.90 -30.76 22.15
C ALA A 14 5.40 -30.49 20.71
N PRO A 15 5.25 -31.43 19.78
CA PRO A 15 5.59 -31.14 18.39
C PRO A 15 4.71 -29.98 17.91
N ASP A 16 5.30 -28.94 17.32
CA ASP A 16 4.56 -27.91 16.61
C ASP A 16 3.75 -28.58 15.49
N VAL A 17 2.50 -28.92 15.77
CA VAL A 17 1.60 -29.50 14.78
C VAL A 17 1.21 -28.37 13.83
N ASN A 18 2.00 -28.20 12.79
CA ASN A 18 1.80 -27.17 11.79
C ASN A 18 0.72 -27.63 10.79
N TYR A 19 -0.54 -27.56 11.19
CA TYR A 19 -1.68 -27.90 10.33
C TYR A 19 -2.19 -26.65 9.59
N VAL A 20 -2.57 -26.83 8.32
CA VAL A 20 -3.07 -25.77 7.45
C VAL A 20 -4.55 -25.99 7.15
N VAL A 21 -5.36 -24.95 7.33
CA VAL A 21 -6.80 -24.95 7.07
C VAL A 21 -7.10 -24.17 5.80
N GLU A 22 -7.53 -24.88 4.74
CA GLU A 22 -7.77 -24.27 3.41
C GLU A 22 -9.21 -23.86 3.15
N ASN A 23 -10.20 -24.49 3.81
CA ASN A 23 -11.63 -24.23 3.57
C ASN A 23 -12.37 -23.85 4.87
N PRO A 24 -12.13 -22.65 5.40
CA PRO A 24 -12.78 -22.19 6.63
C PRO A 24 -14.23 -21.75 6.35
N THR A 25 -15.15 -22.09 7.26
CA THR A 25 -16.52 -21.53 7.31
C THR A 25 -16.66 -20.47 8.41
N LEU A 26 -15.55 -20.03 8.98
CA LEU A 26 -15.50 -19.14 10.14
C LEU A 26 -15.81 -17.70 9.73
N ASP A 27 -16.77 -17.07 10.40
CA ASP A 27 -16.98 -15.62 10.38
C ASP A 27 -15.99 -14.96 11.35
N LEU A 28 -14.99 -14.28 10.79
CA LEU A 28 -13.89 -13.66 11.55
C LEU A 28 -14.38 -12.52 12.43
N GLU A 29 -15.27 -11.68 11.91
CA GLU A 29 -15.78 -10.49 12.59
C GLU A 29 -16.57 -10.89 13.83
N GLN A 30 -17.48 -11.86 13.68
CA GLN A 30 -18.27 -12.40 14.79
C GLN A 30 -17.37 -13.09 15.82
N TYR A 31 -16.40 -13.90 15.37
CA TYR A 31 -15.46 -14.57 16.25
C TYR A 31 -14.56 -13.58 17.02
N ALA A 32 -14.06 -12.52 16.37
CA ALA A 32 -13.26 -11.51 17.03
C ALA A 32 -14.07 -10.69 18.04
N ALA A 33 -15.35 -10.46 17.77
CA ALA A 33 -16.25 -9.72 18.66
C ALA A 33 -16.51 -10.44 19.99
N SER A 34 -16.45 -11.78 20.04
CA SER A 34 -16.66 -12.53 21.29
C SER A 34 -15.50 -12.46 22.29
N TYR A 35 -14.34 -11.94 21.88
CA TYR A 35 -13.16 -11.79 22.73
C TYR A 35 -12.80 -10.32 22.90
N SER A 36 -11.98 -9.97 23.88
CA SER A 36 -11.49 -8.60 24.12
C SER A 36 -10.03 -8.59 24.57
N GLY A 37 -9.37 -7.44 24.48
CA GLY A 37 -7.98 -7.27 24.93
C GLY A 37 -6.99 -8.16 24.17
N LEU A 38 -5.91 -8.57 24.85
CA LEU A 38 -4.84 -9.40 24.27
C LEU A 38 -5.36 -10.73 23.71
N MET A 39 -6.32 -11.37 24.39
CA MET A 39 -6.90 -12.64 23.95
C MET A 39 -7.51 -12.57 22.55
N ARG A 40 -8.11 -11.43 22.19
CA ARG A 40 -8.63 -11.20 20.82
C ARG A 40 -7.48 -11.19 19.81
N ILE A 41 -6.37 -10.55 20.14
CA ILE A 41 -5.22 -10.39 19.25
C ILE A 41 -4.48 -11.72 19.06
N GLU A 42 -4.21 -12.45 20.15
CA GLU A 42 -3.56 -13.77 20.11
C GLU A 42 -4.36 -14.78 19.28
N ARG A 43 -5.70 -14.81 19.45
CA ARG A 43 -6.56 -15.68 18.65
C ARG A 43 -6.56 -15.33 17.16
N LEU A 44 -6.53 -14.04 16.82
CA LEU A 44 -6.44 -13.60 15.43
C LEU A 44 -5.09 -13.96 14.80
N GLN A 45 -3.99 -13.83 15.55
CA GLN A 45 -2.67 -14.28 15.10
C GLN A 45 -2.65 -15.79 14.88
N PHE A 46 -3.22 -16.57 15.80
CA PHE A 46 -3.32 -18.02 15.66
C PHE A 46 -4.07 -18.42 14.38
N ILE A 47 -5.22 -17.78 14.09
CA ILE A 47 -5.95 -18.02 12.83
C ILE A 47 -5.08 -17.64 11.62
N ALA A 48 -4.36 -16.53 11.69
CA ALA A 48 -3.52 -16.09 10.58
C ALA A 48 -2.39 -17.08 10.24
N ASP A 49 -1.80 -17.69 11.25
CA ASP A 49 -0.71 -18.66 11.08
C ASP A 49 -1.23 -19.95 10.43
N HIS A 50 -2.41 -20.43 10.83
CA HIS A 50 -2.94 -21.75 10.41
C HIS A 50 -3.92 -21.69 9.23
N CYS A 51 -4.45 -20.53 8.85
CA CYS A 51 -5.51 -20.40 7.84
C CYS A 51 -5.14 -19.40 6.73
N PRO A 52 -4.43 -19.82 5.66
CA PRO A 52 -4.00 -18.94 4.58
C PRO A 52 -5.10 -18.08 3.94
N PRO A 53 -6.33 -18.58 3.68
CA PRO A 53 -7.41 -17.77 3.11
C PRO A 53 -7.83 -16.58 3.99
N LEU A 54 -7.75 -16.75 5.31
CA LEU A 54 -8.19 -15.77 6.30
C LEU A 54 -7.03 -14.92 6.85
N ARG A 55 -5.78 -15.29 6.54
CA ARG A 55 -4.56 -14.69 7.09
C ARG A 55 -4.52 -13.18 7.00
N VAL A 56 -4.74 -12.64 5.81
CA VAL A 56 -4.65 -11.20 5.57
C VAL A 56 -5.73 -10.43 6.35
N GLU A 57 -6.94 -10.96 6.42
CA GLU A 57 -8.04 -10.28 7.11
C GLU A 57 -7.89 -10.37 8.63
N ALA A 58 -7.51 -11.54 9.15
CA ALA A 58 -7.19 -11.73 10.56
C ALA A 58 -6.07 -10.79 11.04
N LEU A 59 -4.98 -10.65 10.26
CA LEU A 59 -3.87 -9.75 10.59
C LEU A 59 -4.27 -8.27 10.52
N LYS A 60 -5.11 -7.85 9.57
CA LYS A 60 -5.63 -6.47 9.53
C LYS A 60 -6.48 -6.15 10.75
N MET A 61 -7.38 -7.06 11.15
CA MET A 61 -8.18 -6.86 12.35
C MET A 61 -7.27 -6.80 13.58
N ALA A 62 -6.32 -7.72 13.70
CA ALA A 62 -5.35 -7.73 14.79
C ALA A 62 -4.57 -6.41 14.88
N LEU A 63 -4.08 -5.90 13.75
CA LEU A 63 -3.37 -4.62 13.66
C LEU A 63 -4.25 -3.45 14.14
N SER A 64 -5.52 -3.41 13.70
CA SER A 64 -6.47 -2.36 14.11
C SER A 64 -6.76 -2.33 15.62
N PHE A 65 -6.68 -3.49 16.28
CA PHE A 65 -6.83 -3.60 17.73
C PHE A 65 -5.53 -3.26 18.45
N VAL A 66 -4.38 -3.73 17.95
CA VAL A 66 -3.07 -3.43 18.55
C VAL A 66 -2.75 -1.94 18.48
N GLN A 67 -3.18 -1.23 17.42
CA GLN A 67 -3.06 0.24 17.36
C GLN A 67 -3.81 0.98 18.48
N ARG A 68 -4.78 0.33 19.13
CA ARG A 68 -5.48 0.88 20.31
C ARG A 68 -4.77 0.53 21.62
N THR A 69 -3.78 -0.36 21.56
CA THR A 69 -2.90 -0.71 22.67
C THR A 69 -1.57 0.04 22.51
N PHE A 70 -0.74 0.04 23.56
CA PHE A 70 0.61 0.62 23.52
C PHE A 70 1.70 -0.45 23.38
N ASN A 71 1.37 -1.62 22.83
CA ASN A 71 2.32 -2.72 22.67
C ASN A 71 3.01 -2.63 21.29
N VAL A 72 4.25 -2.12 21.30
CA VAL A 72 5.05 -1.88 20.10
C VAL A 72 5.53 -3.20 19.49
N ASP A 73 6.01 -4.14 20.31
CA ASP A 73 6.53 -5.43 19.84
C ASP A 73 5.46 -6.22 19.07
N MET A 74 4.23 -6.28 19.61
CA MET A 74 3.10 -6.91 18.94
C MET A 74 2.72 -6.18 17.64
N TYR A 75 2.82 -4.84 17.62
CA TYR A 75 2.53 -4.06 16.42
C TYR A 75 3.51 -4.39 15.31
N GLU A 76 4.81 -4.39 15.62
CA GLU A 76 5.88 -4.70 14.67
C GLU A 76 5.75 -6.12 14.12
N GLU A 77 5.47 -7.11 14.98
CA GLU A 77 5.34 -8.50 14.55
C GLU A 77 4.11 -8.73 13.65
N ILE A 78 2.95 -8.17 14.02
CA ILE A 78 1.74 -8.29 13.18
C ILE A 78 1.93 -7.55 11.87
N HIS A 79 2.55 -6.36 11.89
CA HIS A 79 2.84 -5.59 10.69
C HIS A 79 3.80 -6.33 9.77
N ARG A 80 4.84 -6.96 10.33
CA ARG A 80 5.78 -7.82 9.61
C ARG A 80 5.04 -8.96 8.91
N LYS A 81 4.29 -9.79 9.65
CA LYS A 81 3.50 -10.92 9.10
C LYS A 81 2.54 -10.47 8.00
N LEU A 82 1.87 -9.31 8.18
CA LEU A 82 0.95 -8.76 7.19
C LEU A 82 1.67 -8.32 5.90
N SER A 83 2.84 -7.69 6.03
CA SER A 83 3.68 -7.33 4.88
C SER A 83 4.07 -8.56 4.08
N GLU A 84 4.42 -9.69 4.73
CA GLU A 84 4.80 -10.92 4.03
C GLU A 84 3.61 -11.55 3.30
N ALA A 85 2.46 -11.63 3.97
CA ALA A 85 1.24 -12.20 3.40
C ALA A 85 0.69 -11.41 2.21
N THR A 86 1.06 -10.14 2.06
CA THR A 86 0.55 -9.27 0.99
C THR A 86 1.51 -9.12 -0.20
N ARG A 87 2.72 -9.69 -0.17
CA ARG A 87 3.76 -9.52 -1.22
C ARG A 87 3.25 -9.83 -2.63
N GLY A 88 2.78 -11.06 -2.88
CA GLY A 88 2.27 -11.46 -4.19
C GLY A 88 0.99 -10.73 -4.60
N ARG A 89 0.18 -10.33 -3.61
CA ARG A 89 -1.07 -9.60 -3.85
C ARG A 89 -0.82 -8.22 -4.45
N ARG A 90 0.29 -7.55 -4.11
CA ARG A 90 0.62 -6.22 -4.65
C ARG A 90 0.65 -6.20 -6.18
N LEU A 91 1.41 -7.13 -6.77
CA LEU A 91 1.52 -7.26 -8.22
C LEU A 91 0.24 -7.82 -8.84
N ALA A 92 -0.46 -8.72 -8.15
CA ALA A 92 -1.74 -9.23 -8.63
C ALA A 92 -2.81 -8.12 -8.76
N GLU A 93 -2.91 -7.23 -7.77
CA GLU A 93 -3.86 -6.10 -7.81
C GLU A 93 -3.46 -5.06 -8.87
N LEU A 94 -2.15 -4.85 -9.08
CA LEU A 94 -1.64 -4.00 -10.17
C LEU A 94 -2.01 -4.58 -11.54
N ALA A 95 -1.74 -5.87 -11.76
CA ALA A 95 -2.10 -6.59 -12.99
C ALA A 95 -3.62 -6.58 -13.23
N ALA A 96 -4.42 -6.69 -12.16
CA ALA A 96 -5.87 -6.57 -12.20
C ALA A 96 -6.37 -5.11 -12.41
N ARG A 97 -5.47 -4.14 -12.58
CA ARG A 97 -5.76 -2.69 -12.75
C ARG A 97 -6.51 -2.08 -11.56
N LYS A 98 -6.43 -2.70 -10.38
CA LYS A 98 -7.03 -2.24 -9.13
C LYS A 98 -6.05 -1.33 -8.39
N TYR A 99 -5.71 -0.19 -9.00
CA TYR A 99 -4.62 0.68 -8.56
C TYR A 99 -4.77 1.18 -7.12
N LYS A 100 -6.00 1.47 -6.65
CA LYS A 100 -6.24 1.92 -5.28
C LYS A 100 -5.93 0.82 -4.25
N GLN A 101 -6.32 -0.42 -4.55
CA GLN A 101 -6.02 -1.57 -3.70
C GLN A 101 -4.53 -1.92 -3.76
N ALA A 102 -3.93 -1.86 -4.96
CA ALA A 102 -2.50 -2.07 -5.15
C ALA A 102 -1.68 -1.06 -4.33
N ALA A 103 -2.00 0.24 -4.41
CA ALA A 103 -1.35 1.29 -3.62
C ALA A 103 -1.40 0.99 -2.12
N LYS A 104 -2.57 0.62 -1.58
CA LYS A 104 -2.72 0.23 -0.17
C LYS A 104 -1.82 -0.96 0.20
N CYS A 105 -1.69 -1.95 -0.68
CA CYS A 105 -0.83 -3.11 -0.43
C CYS A 105 0.67 -2.78 -0.52
N PHE A 106 1.07 -1.88 -1.43
CA PHE A 106 2.46 -1.41 -1.53
C PHE A 106 2.87 -0.57 -0.32
N LEU A 107 1.98 0.30 0.16
CA LEU A 107 2.25 1.19 1.31
C LEU A 107 2.36 0.45 2.66
N LEU A 108 1.82 -0.77 2.75
CA LEU A 108 1.94 -1.64 3.92
C LEU A 108 3.27 -2.43 3.94
N ALA A 109 4.12 -2.28 2.93
CA ALA A 109 5.41 -2.94 2.88
C ALA A 109 6.34 -2.41 3.98
N SER A 110 7.09 -3.32 4.63
CA SER A 110 8.16 -2.94 5.56
C SER A 110 9.49 -2.88 4.83
N PHE A 111 10.22 -1.78 4.96
CA PHE A 111 11.51 -1.55 4.29
C PHE A 111 12.55 -2.59 4.70
N ASP A 112 12.63 -2.91 5.99
CA ASP A 112 13.59 -3.87 6.57
C ASP A 112 13.43 -5.31 6.05
N HIS A 113 12.27 -5.59 5.45
CA HIS A 113 11.91 -6.90 4.95
C HIS A 113 11.37 -6.79 3.53
N CYS A 114 11.98 -5.97 2.67
CA CYS A 114 11.58 -5.81 1.26
C CYS A 114 12.62 -6.29 0.24
N ASP A 115 13.77 -6.80 0.66
CA ASP A 115 14.74 -7.40 -0.26
C ASP A 115 14.25 -8.76 -0.75
N PHE A 116 13.53 -8.75 -1.88
CA PHE A 116 13.13 -9.96 -2.61
C PHE A 116 13.47 -9.82 -4.09
N PRO A 117 14.72 -10.16 -4.48
CA PRO A 117 15.16 -10.08 -5.86
C PRO A 117 14.29 -10.88 -6.83
N GLU A 118 13.66 -11.95 -6.35
CA GLU A 118 12.80 -12.84 -7.15
C GLU A 118 11.46 -12.20 -7.54
N LEU A 119 11.00 -11.18 -6.81
CA LEU A 119 9.65 -10.61 -7.00
C LEU A 119 9.68 -9.12 -7.32
N LEU A 120 10.26 -8.31 -6.44
CA LEU A 120 10.22 -6.85 -6.57
C LEU A 120 11.29 -6.18 -5.71
N SER A 121 12.04 -5.25 -6.31
CA SER A 121 13.01 -4.42 -5.59
C SER A 121 12.31 -3.34 -4.72
N PRO A 122 12.96 -2.85 -3.65
CA PRO A 122 12.41 -1.75 -2.86
C PRO A 122 12.23 -0.45 -3.68
N SER A 123 13.10 -0.18 -4.65
CA SER A 123 12.90 0.92 -5.62
C SER A 123 11.59 0.77 -6.39
N ASN A 124 11.29 -0.42 -6.91
CA ASN A 124 10.04 -0.63 -7.64
C ASN A 124 8.81 -0.54 -6.72
N VAL A 125 8.92 -0.96 -5.44
CA VAL A 125 7.86 -0.72 -4.44
C VAL A 125 7.58 0.78 -4.30
N ALA A 126 8.61 1.62 -4.24
CA ALA A 126 8.49 3.07 -4.16
C ALA A 126 7.76 3.64 -5.40
N VAL A 127 8.21 3.25 -6.60
CA VAL A 127 7.63 3.71 -7.87
C VAL A 127 6.17 3.25 -8.01
N TYR A 128 5.90 1.95 -7.83
CA TYR A 128 4.57 1.39 -8.07
C TYR A 128 3.58 1.89 -7.01
N GLY A 129 3.98 1.87 -5.74
CA GLY A 129 3.18 2.40 -4.64
C GLY A 129 2.91 3.89 -4.80
N GLY A 130 3.94 4.68 -5.13
CA GLY A 130 3.86 6.12 -5.32
C GLY A 130 2.93 6.51 -6.47
N LEU A 131 3.09 5.92 -7.66
CA LEU A 131 2.26 6.22 -8.83
C LEU A 131 0.81 5.76 -8.64
N CYS A 132 0.59 4.56 -8.09
CA CYS A 132 -0.76 4.08 -7.83
C CYS A 132 -1.48 4.94 -6.78
N ALA A 133 -0.78 5.36 -5.72
CA ALA A 133 -1.32 6.25 -4.71
C ALA A 133 -1.64 7.62 -5.32
N LEU A 134 -0.72 8.21 -6.07
CA LEU A 134 -0.91 9.50 -6.73
C LEU A 134 -2.12 9.51 -7.69
N ALA A 135 -2.33 8.41 -8.41
CA ALA A 135 -3.45 8.26 -9.34
C ALA A 135 -4.82 8.11 -8.62
N THR A 136 -4.85 7.53 -7.41
CA THR A 136 -6.12 7.04 -6.83
C THR A 136 -6.50 7.58 -5.45
N PHE A 137 -5.55 8.01 -4.63
CA PHE A 137 -5.82 8.45 -3.26
C PHE A 137 -6.27 9.89 -3.26
N ASP A 138 -7.30 10.25 -2.51
CA ASP A 138 -7.66 11.66 -2.31
C ASP A 138 -6.57 12.43 -1.54
N ARG A 139 -6.75 13.74 -1.38
CA ARG A 139 -5.77 14.60 -0.71
C ARG A 139 -5.48 14.16 0.74
N GLN A 140 -6.50 13.70 1.47
CA GLN A 140 -6.37 13.26 2.86
C GLN A 140 -5.68 11.88 2.93
N GLU A 141 -6.06 10.96 2.06
CA GLU A 141 -5.42 9.65 1.93
C GLU A 141 -3.94 9.79 1.55
N LEU A 142 -3.61 10.70 0.63
CA LEU A 142 -2.23 10.94 0.20
C LEU A 142 -1.39 11.52 1.35
N GLN A 143 -1.93 12.49 2.09
CA GLN A 143 -1.27 13.04 3.27
C GLN A 143 -1.02 11.95 4.32
N ARG A 144 -2.08 11.22 4.73
CA ARG A 144 -2.01 10.27 5.84
C ARG A 144 -1.15 9.06 5.51
N ASN A 145 -1.36 8.46 4.35
CA ASN A 145 -0.80 7.14 4.04
C ASN A 145 0.54 7.21 3.29
N VAL A 146 0.91 8.36 2.70
CA VAL A 146 2.15 8.51 1.92
C VAL A 146 3.07 9.55 2.56
N ILE A 147 2.61 10.80 2.70
CA ILE A 147 3.46 11.92 3.15
C ILE A 147 3.83 11.80 4.63
N SER A 148 2.86 11.47 5.48
CA SER A 148 3.05 11.31 6.92
C SER A 148 3.48 9.88 7.32
N SER A 149 3.59 8.96 6.36
CA SER A 149 4.00 7.58 6.64
C SER A 149 5.50 7.50 6.84
N SER A 150 5.93 7.20 8.08
CA SER A 150 7.34 6.97 8.40
C SER A 150 7.91 5.75 7.67
N SER A 151 7.11 4.68 7.55
CA SER A 151 7.52 3.45 6.87
C SER A 151 7.70 3.66 5.37
N PHE A 152 6.75 4.33 4.70
CA PHE A 152 6.85 4.53 3.25
C PHE A 152 7.87 5.61 2.86
N LYS A 153 8.19 6.52 3.76
CA LYS A 153 9.23 7.54 3.55
C LYS A 153 10.58 6.92 3.21
N LEU A 154 10.94 5.78 3.83
CA LEU A 154 12.20 5.07 3.55
C LEU A 154 12.29 4.61 2.09
N PHE A 155 11.19 4.13 1.51
CA PHE A 155 11.12 3.77 0.09
C PHE A 155 11.24 5.00 -0.82
N LEU A 156 10.57 6.11 -0.46
CA LEU A 156 10.64 7.37 -1.20
C LEU A 156 12.02 8.04 -1.15
N GLU A 157 12.85 7.71 -0.17
CA GLU A 157 14.25 8.16 -0.11
C GLU A 157 15.13 7.47 -1.15
N LEU A 158 14.78 6.25 -1.58
CA LEU A 158 15.45 5.57 -2.70
C LEU A 158 15.10 6.21 -4.05
N GLU A 159 13.86 6.70 -4.20
CA GLU A 159 13.33 7.25 -5.45
C GLU A 159 12.92 8.73 -5.28
N PRO A 160 13.90 9.66 -5.19
CA PRO A 160 13.64 11.07 -4.91
C PRO A 160 12.77 11.76 -5.98
N GLN A 161 12.82 11.30 -7.24
CA GLN A 161 11.96 11.85 -8.29
C GLN A 161 10.48 11.59 -8.00
N VAL A 162 10.11 10.37 -7.59
CA VAL A 162 8.73 10.00 -7.23
C VAL A 162 8.26 10.79 -6.02
N ARG A 163 9.13 10.91 -5.01
CA ARG A 163 8.86 11.72 -3.81
C ARG A 163 8.54 13.17 -4.19
N ASP A 164 9.38 13.79 -5.02
CA ASP A 164 9.22 15.19 -5.41
C ASP A 164 7.96 15.39 -6.27
N ILE A 165 7.60 14.44 -7.14
CA ILE A 165 6.34 14.43 -7.88
C ILE A 165 5.15 14.47 -6.90
N ILE A 166 5.14 13.58 -5.91
CA ILE A 166 4.05 13.49 -4.91
C ILE A 166 3.92 14.80 -4.12
N PHE A 167 5.03 15.37 -3.65
CA PHE A 167 5.02 16.65 -2.94
C PHE A 167 4.51 17.80 -3.81
N LYS A 168 4.99 17.91 -5.05
CA LYS A 168 4.53 18.98 -5.96
C LYS A 168 3.06 18.84 -6.31
N PHE A 169 2.55 17.61 -6.47
CA PHE A 169 1.13 17.37 -6.64
C PHE A 169 0.32 17.82 -5.42
N TYR A 170 0.80 17.47 -4.21
CA TYR A 170 0.16 17.88 -2.96
C TYR A 170 0.18 19.40 -2.75
N GLU A 171 1.26 20.08 -3.11
CA GLU A 171 1.39 21.55 -3.10
C GLU A 171 0.63 22.26 -4.24
N SER A 172 -0.11 21.52 -5.08
CA SER A 172 -0.85 22.05 -6.24
C SER A 172 0.05 22.68 -7.31
N LYS A 173 1.33 22.31 -7.38
CA LYS A 173 2.31 22.75 -8.39
C LYS A 173 2.29 21.81 -9.61
N TYR A 174 1.15 21.72 -10.29
CA TYR A 174 0.89 20.72 -11.33
C TYR A 174 1.83 20.82 -12.54
N ALA A 175 2.21 22.01 -13.00
CA ALA A 175 3.11 22.19 -14.15
C ALA A 175 4.44 21.47 -13.94
N SER A 176 5.08 21.68 -12.78
CA SER A 176 6.34 21.02 -12.45
C SER A 176 6.16 19.54 -12.14
N CYS A 177 5.03 19.16 -11.53
CA CYS A 177 4.69 17.76 -11.27
C CYS A 177 4.59 16.96 -12.58
N LEU A 178 3.80 17.45 -13.55
CA LEU A 178 3.56 16.79 -14.84
C LEU A 178 4.84 16.75 -15.68
N LYS A 179 5.65 17.81 -15.65
CA LYS A 179 6.95 17.82 -16.34
C LYS A 179 7.88 16.71 -15.83
N MET A 180 8.05 16.59 -14.52
CA MET A 180 8.90 15.52 -13.94
C MET A 180 8.31 14.13 -14.21
N LEU A 181 6.98 14.01 -14.22
CA LEU A 181 6.31 12.76 -14.56
C LEU A 181 6.58 12.37 -16.03
N ASP A 182 6.56 13.33 -16.96
CA ASP A 182 6.91 13.07 -18.36
C ASP A 182 8.39 12.72 -18.55
N GLU A 183 9.30 13.34 -17.80
CA GLU A 183 10.75 13.03 -17.82
C GLU A 183 11.06 11.58 -17.39
N MET A 184 10.29 11.03 -16.44
CA MET A 184 10.44 9.63 -16.01
C MET A 184 9.78 8.62 -16.96
N LYS A 185 8.88 9.07 -17.85
CA LYS A 185 7.95 8.20 -18.58
C LYS A 185 8.64 7.11 -19.40
N ASP A 186 9.70 7.47 -20.12
CA ASP A 186 10.39 6.52 -21.00
C ASP A 186 11.05 5.39 -20.20
N ASN A 187 11.59 5.69 -19.02
CA ASN A 187 12.14 4.68 -18.11
C ASN A 187 11.05 3.75 -17.58
N LEU A 188 9.87 4.29 -17.22
CA LEU A 188 8.75 3.49 -16.74
C LEU A 188 8.17 2.56 -17.81
N LEU A 189 8.30 2.91 -19.09
CA LEU A 189 7.87 2.07 -20.22
C LEU A 189 8.80 0.89 -20.48
N LEU A 190 10.00 0.85 -19.89
CA LEU A 190 10.91 -0.29 -19.95
C LEU A 190 10.62 -1.33 -18.85
N ASP A 191 9.78 -1.00 -17.87
CA ASP A 191 9.46 -1.90 -16.77
C ASP A 191 8.41 -2.95 -17.19
N MET A 192 8.74 -4.23 -16.98
CA MET A 192 7.92 -5.37 -17.38
C MET A 192 6.49 -5.34 -16.82
N TYR A 193 6.31 -4.97 -15.55
CA TYR A 193 5.01 -5.00 -14.88
C TYR A 193 4.28 -3.67 -15.00
N LEU A 194 4.99 -2.55 -15.03
CA LEU A 194 4.41 -1.22 -14.99
C LEU A 194 4.05 -0.67 -16.38
N ALA A 195 4.83 -0.99 -17.42
CA ALA A 195 4.65 -0.44 -18.77
C ALA A 195 3.20 -0.51 -19.30
N PRO A 196 2.44 -1.62 -19.13
CA PRO A 196 1.04 -1.69 -19.57
C PRO A 196 0.09 -0.72 -18.86
N HIS A 197 0.48 -0.23 -17.67
CA HIS A 197 -0.34 0.63 -16.82
C HIS A 197 0.04 2.11 -16.92
N VAL A 198 1.24 2.45 -17.42
CA VAL A 198 1.77 3.82 -17.50
C VAL A 198 0.75 4.77 -18.12
N ARG A 199 0.19 4.42 -19.29
CA ARG A 199 -0.81 5.27 -19.97
C ARG A 199 -2.02 5.55 -19.08
N THR A 200 -2.58 4.51 -18.46
CA THR A 200 -3.78 4.65 -17.61
C THR A 200 -3.48 5.47 -16.35
N LEU A 201 -2.36 5.20 -15.68
CA LEU A 201 -1.95 5.94 -14.48
C LEU A 201 -1.74 7.42 -14.79
N TYR A 202 -1.06 7.75 -15.89
CA TYR A 202 -0.80 9.14 -16.29
C TYR A 202 -2.10 9.89 -16.59
N THR A 203 -3.04 9.26 -17.31
CA THR A 203 -4.37 9.85 -17.54
C THR A 203 -5.12 10.08 -16.23
N GLN A 204 -5.11 9.11 -15.30
CA GLN A 204 -5.76 9.28 -13.99
C GLN A 204 -5.14 10.41 -13.17
N ILE A 205 -3.81 10.49 -13.11
CA ILE A 205 -3.09 11.56 -12.39
C ILE A 205 -3.42 12.92 -12.99
N ARG A 206 -3.43 13.05 -14.32
CA ARG A 206 -3.76 14.29 -15.01
C ARG A 206 -5.19 14.74 -14.75
N ASN A 207 -6.16 13.83 -14.91
CA ASN A 207 -7.57 14.10 -14.65
C ASN A 207 -7.80 14.53 -13.18
N ARG A 208 -7.13 13.85 -12.24
CA ARG A 208 -7.16 14.20 -10.82
C ARG A 208 -6.58 15.58 -10.54
N ALA A 209 -5.46 15.94 -11.16
CA ALA A 209 -4.89 17.27 -11.03
C ALA A 209 -5.84 18.34 -11.55
N LEU A 210 -6.50 18.11 -12.70
CA LEU A 210 -7.49 19.03 -13.28
C LEU A 210 -8.66 19.27 -12.31
N ILE A 211 -9.25 18.19 -11.78
CA ILE A 211 -10.36 18.29 -10.80
C ILE A 211 -9.90 19.03 -9.54
N GLN A 212 -8.72 18.71 -9.01
CA GLN A 212 -8.21 19.33 -7.79
C GLN A 212 -7.84 20.80 -8.00
N TYR A 213 -7.36 21.18 -9.18
CA TYR A 213 -7.12 22.57 -9.54
C TYR A 213 -8.41 23.39 -9.56
N PHE A 214 -9.51 22.82 -10.05
CA PHE A 214 -10.82 23.49 -10.11
C PHE A 214 -11.57 23.54 -8.79
N SER A 215 -11.37 22.55 -7.90
CA SER A 215 -12.14 22.43 -6.66
C SER A 215 -12.29 23.72 -5.80
N PRO A 216 -11.29 24.62 -5.68
CA PRO A 216 -11.46 25.85 -4.91
C PRO A 216 -12.05 27.04 -5.70
N TYR A 217 -12.26 26.91 -7.02
CA TYR A 217 -12.71 28.00 -7.89
C TYR A 217 -14.14 27.78 -8.39
N VAL A 218 -14.97 28.82 -8.33
CA VAL A 218 -16.28 28.86 -9.00
C VAL A 218 -16.11 29.23 -10.49
N SER A 219 -15.10 30.02 -10.81
CA SER A 219 -14.75 30.44 -12.17
C SER A 219 -13.23 30.57 -12.27
N ALA A 220 -12.62 29.99 -13.30
CA ALA A 220 -11.17 30.00 -13.53
C ALA A 220 -10.81 30.45 -14.95
N ASP A 221 -9.65 31.11 -15.08
CA ASP A 221 -9.12 31.57 -16.37
C ASP A 221 -8.43 30.41 -17.11
N MET A 222 -8.98 30.02 -18.27
CA MET A 222 -8.45 28.92 -19.09
C MET A 222 -7.01 29.14 -19.55
N ARG A 223 -6.56 30.39 -19.74
CA ARG A 223 -5.18 30.66 -20.18
C ARG A 223 -4.19 30.36 -19.08
N LYS A 224 -4.48 30.78 -17.85
CA LYS A 224 -3.65 30.46 -16.67
C LYS A 224 -3.64 28.96 -16.41
N MET A 225 -4.78 28.31 -16.60
CA MET A 225 -4.89 26.87 -16.45
C MET A 225 -4.08 26.11 -17.51
N ALA A 226 -4.16 26.51 -18.79
CA ALA A 226 -3.39 25.87 -19.86
C ALA A 226 -1.88 25.93 -19.57
N THR A 227 -1.39 27.09 -19.11
CA THR A 227 0.00 27.24 -18.63
C THR A 227 0.31 26.34 -17.44
N ALA A 228 -0.61 26.19 -16.48
CA ALA A 228 -0.41 25.35 -15.29
C ALA A 228 -0.41 23.84 -15.60
N PHE A 229 -0.94 23.41 -16.74
CA PHE A 229 -1.01 22.02 -17.19
C PHE A 229 -0.10 21.69 -18.39
N ASN A 230 0.80 22.62 -18.74
CA ASN A 230 1.73 22.52 -19.86
C ASN A 230 1.03 22.18 -21.19
N THR A 231 -0.14 22.79 -21.44
CA THR A 231 -0.95 22.52 -22.64
C THR A 231 -1.42 23.82 -23.31
N THR A 232 -2.07 23.70 -24.47
CA THR A 232 -2.72 24.82 -25.16
C THR A 232 -4.16 24.97 -24.71
N VAL A 233 -4.74 26.16 -24.89
CA VAL A 233 -6.14 26.43 -24.50
C VAL A 233 -7.11 25.52 -25.25
N ALA A 234 -6.89 25.27 -26.55
CA ALA A 234 -7.73 24.40 -27.35
C ALA A 234 -7.69 22.94 -26.85
N ALA A 235 -6.48 22.40 -26.62
CA ALA A 235 -6.35 21.04 -26.08
C ALA A 235 -6.92 20.92 -24.66
N LEU A 236 -6.79 21.96 -23.83
CA LEU A 236 -7.41 21.99 -22.52
C LEU A 236 -8.94 21.95 -22.62
N GLU A 237 -9.54 22.66 -23.57
CA GLU A 237 -10.99 22.67 -23.79
C GLU A 237 -11.51 21.26 -24.13
N ASP A 238 -10.81 20.54 -25.01
CA ASP A 238 -11.13 19.15 -25.36
C ASP A 238 -11.03 18.23 -24.13
N GLU A 239 -9.96 18.37 -23.33
CA GLU A 239 -9.76 17.58 -22.10
C GLU A 239 -10.86 17.84 -21.06
N LEU A 240 -11.26 19.11 -20.87
CA LEU A 240 -12.32 19.47 -19.93
C LEU A 240 -13.69 18.98 -20.41
N THR A 241 -13.93 19.00 -21.71
CA THR A 241 -15.17 18.46 -22.29
C THR A 241 -15.30 16.97 -21.97
N GLN A 242 -14.22 16.18 -22.07
CA GLN A 242 -14.21 14.77 -21.69
C GLN A 242 -14.37 14.52 -20.17
N LEU A 243 -14.05 15.49 -19.33
CA LEU A 243 -14.15 15.37 -17.86
C LEU A 243 -15.53 15.73 -17.30
N ILE A 244 -16.28 16.55 -18.03
CA ILE A 244 -17.61 17.04 -17.62
C ILE A 244 -18.73 16.12 -18.15
N LEU A 245 -18.50 15.47 -19.30
CA LEU A 245 -19.40 14.48 -19.91
C LEU A 245 -19.32 13.12 -19.21
#